data_AF-A0A966PXT7-F1
#
_entry.id   AF-A0A966PXT7-F1
#
_cell.length_a   1.000
_cell.length_b   1.000
_cell.length_c   1.000
_cell.angle_alpha   90.00
_cell.angle_beta   90.00
_cell.angle_gamma   90.00
#
_symmetry.space_group_name_H-M   'P 1'
#
loop_
_entity.id
_entity.type
_entity.pdbx_description
1 polymer ?
#
loop_
_entity_poly.entity_id
_entity_poly.type
_entity_poly.pdbx_seq_one_letter_code
_entity_poly.pdbx_strand_id
1 'polypeptide(L)'
;MKLTIEKINEVNIRVFGDAGCEQELENFFTYEVPGARFTPKFKARLWDGKVRLYSLIRKTLYAGLYQYVLEFAQRNNYELTFNPTDEYPKPLDLHNYSTEQVTKFIYDLDLYGRGQPIEPRDYQISAVQTALNLNRTVLLSPTASGKSFMIYCLMRWHLEEDRKTIIVVPT
;
A
#
# COMPACT_ATOMS: atom_id res chain seq x y z
N MET A 1 15.77 20.55 9.20
CA MET A 1 16.49 19.26 9.04
C MET A 1 15.95 18.59 7.79
N LYS A 2 16.76 17.80 7.06
CA LYS A 2 16.35 17.23 5.76
C LYS A 2 16.10 15.74 5.86
N LEU A 3 15.05 15.28 5.21
CA LEU A 3 14.67 13.88 5.11
C LEU A 3 14.58 13.48 3.65
N THR A 4 15.41 12.53 3.24
CA THR A 4 15.49 12.07 1.84
C THR A 4 14.75 10.77 1.66
N ILE A 5 13.95 10.67 0.59
CA ILE A 5 13.21 9.47 0.23
C ILE A 5 13.62 8.99 -1.17
N GLU A 6 13.92 7.70 -1.28
CA GLU A 6 14.24 6.99 -2.52
C GLU A 6 13.34 5.77 -2.66
N LYS A 7 12.76 5.52 -3.84
CA LYS A 7 12.07 4.26 -4.11
C LYS A 7 13.11 3.21 -4.50
N ILE A 8 13.12 2.07 -3.81
CA ILE A 8 14.05 0.95 -4.10
C ILE A 8 13.39 -0.05 -5.02
N ASN A 9 12.14 -0.42 -4.72
CA ASN A 9 11.30 -1.31 -5.52
C ASN A 9 9.84 -1.17 -5.07
N GLU A 10 8.95 -2.00 -5.61
CA GLU A 10 7.52 -2.00 -5.25
C GLU A 10 7.23 -2.38 -3.79
N VAL A 11 8.20 -2.94 -3.07
CA VAL A 11 8.04 -3.38 -1.66
C VAL A 11 8.64 -2.38 -0.69
N ASN A 12 9.81 -1.81 -1.00
CA ASN A 12 10.60 -1.02 -0.07
C ASN A 12 10.96 0.36 -0.64
N ILE A 13 11.00 1.33 0.27
CA ILE A 13 11.58 2.66 0.07
C ILE A 13 12.79 2.80 1.00
N ARG A 14 13.75 3.63 0.61
CA ARG A 14 14.79 4.13 1.51
C ARG A 14 14.37 5.48 2.04
N VAL A 15 14.52 5.68 3.34
CA VAL A 15 14.23 6.93 4.02
C VAL A 15 15.39 7.22 4.96
N PHE A 16 16.08 8.34 4.76
CA PHE A 16 17.29 8.65 5.53
C PHE A 16 17.50 10.15 5.74
N GLY A 17 18.20 10.48 6.82
CA GLY A 17 18.47 11.83 7.26
C GLY A 17 19.73 11.86 8.13
N ASP A 18 19.77 12.77 9.11
CA ASP A 18 20.77 12.70 10.17
C ASP A 18 20.48 11.57 11.17
N ALA A 19 21.48 11.20 11.98
CA ALA A 19 21.36 10.09 12.93
C ALA A 19 20.22 10.28 13.97
N GLY A 20 19.91 11.53 14.33
CA GLY A 20 18.78 11.83 15.23
C GLY A 20 17.46 11.54 14.54
N CYS A 21 17.29 12.03 13.32
CA CYS A 21 16.13 11.76 12.48
C CYS A 21 15.91 10.25 12.24
N GLU A 22 16.98 9.50 11.95
CA GLU A 22 16.91 8.04 11.73
C GLU A 22 16.44 7.29 12.99
N GLN A 23 16.85 7.75 14.17
CA GLN A 23 16.39 7.16 15.43
C GLN A 23 14.93 7.54 15.73
N GLU A 24 14.51 8.76 15.41
CA GLU A 24 13.11 9.19 15.49
C GLU A 24 12.21 8.38 14.54
N LEU A 25 12.67 8.11 13.32
CA LEU A 25 11.98 7.23 12.37
C LEU A 25 11.82 5.82 12.92
N GLU A 26 12.90 5.23 13.44
CA GLU A 26 12.81 3.89 14.06
C GLU A 26 11.75 3.89 15.16
N ASN A 27 11.78 4.86 16.06
CA ASN A 27 10.82 4.97 17.15
C ASN A 27 9.38 5.14 16.66
N PHE A 28 9.16 6.00 15.66
CA PHE A 28 7.84 6.26 15.09
C PHE A 28 7.26 5.03 14.38
N PHE A 29 8.10 4.25 13.70
CA PHE A 29 7.72 3.02 13.00
C PHE A 29 7.92 1.75 13.86
N THR A 30 7.92 1.91 15.18
CA THR A 30 8.00 0.80 16.13
C THR A 30 6.71 0.70 16.93
N TYR A 31 6.19 -0.52 17.08
CA TYR A 31 5.03 -0.79 17.92
C TYR A 31 5.26 -1.99 18.84
N GLU A 32 4.60 -1.97 20.00
CA GLU A 32 4.61 -3.09 20.93
C GLU A 32 3.60 -4.14 20.49
N VAL A 33 3.99 -5.41 20.52
CA VAL A 33 3.09 -6.51 20.16
C VAL A 33 2.17 -6.83 21.35
N PRO A 34 0.83 -6.78 21.17
CA PRO A 34 -0.11 -7.15 22.23
C PRO A 34 0.17 -8.56 22.75
N GLY A 35 0.30 -8.70 24.07
CA GLY A 35 0.61 -9.99 24.70
C GLY A 35 2.07 -10.45 24.57
N ALA A 36 2.99 -9.65 24.00
CA ALA A 36 4.40 -9.99 23.87
C ALA A 36 5.04 -10.45 25.19
N ARG A 37 4.64 -9.83 26.30
CA ARG A 37 5.12 -10.12 27.66
C ARG A 37 4.92 -11.58 28.09
N PHE A 38 3.94 -12.26 27.48
CA PHE A 38 3.63 -13.65 27.78
C PHE A 38 4.41 -14.65 26.91
N THR A 39 5.06 -14.19 25.84
CA THR A 39 5.81 -15.05 24.93
C THR A 39 7.09 -15.60 25.58
N PRO A 40 7.51 -16.84 25.28
CA PRO A 40 8.74 -17.42 25.81
C PRO A 40 9.98 -16.58 25.52
N LYS A 41 10.07 -16.00 24.30
CA LYS A 41 11.20 -15.16 23.88
C LYS A 41 11.33 -13.87 24.72
N PHE A 42 10.20 -13.24 25.06
CA PHE A 42 10.20 -12.07 25.94
C PHE A 42 10.63 -12.43 27.37
N LYS A 43 10.06 -13.52 27.92
CA LYS A 43 10.42 -14.01 29.26
C LYS A 43 11.91 -14.40 29.36
N ALA A 44 12.46 -14.97 28.29
CA ALA A 44 13.87 -15.30 28.16
C ALA A 44 14.78 -14.09 27.84
N ARG A 45 14.23 -12.87 27.73
CA ARG A 45 14.94 -11.63 27.37
C ARG A 45 15.67 -11.66 26.02
N LEU A 46 15.24 -12.54 25.10
CA LEU A 46 15.78 -12.64 23.74
C LEU A 46 15.07 -11.69 22.77
N TRP A 47 13.93 -11.13 23.16
CA TRP A 47 13.16 -10.18 22.39
C TRP A 47 12.48 -9.17 23.32
N ASP A 48 12.50 -7.91 22.94
CA ASP A 48 11.94 -6.79 23.71
C ASP A 48 10.42 -6.63 23.55
N GLY A 49 9.78 -7.47 22.74
CA GLY A 49 8.34 -7.42 22.51
C GLY A 49 7.90 -6.36 21.51
N LYS A 50 8.85 -5.71 20.81
CA LYS A 50 8.60 -4.67 19.83
C LYS A 50 8.83 -5.16 18.41
N VAL A 51 8.06 -4.65 17.48
CA VAL A 51 8.30 -4.79 16.03
C VAL A 51 8.75 -3.44 15.51
N ARG A 52 9.88 -3.44 14.81
CA ARG A 52 10.47 -2.27 14.16
C ARG A 52 10.30 -2.44 12.66
N LEU A 53 9.55 -1.56 12.01
CA LEU A 53 9.30 -1.62 10.56
C LEU A 53 10.41 -0.91 9.77
N TYR A 54 11.05 0.07 10.38
CA TYR A 54 12.22 0.75 9.82
C TYR A 54 13.50 0.03 10.20
N SER A 55 14.43 -0.11 9.25
CA SER A 55 15.77 -0.65 9.51
C SER A 55 16.80 0.46 9.57
N LEU A 56 17.43 0.70 10.73
CA LEU A 56 18.53 1.68 10.85
C LEU A 56 19.73 1.35 9.96
N ILE A 57 20.07 0.06 9.83
CA ILE A 57 21.25 -0.38 9.05
C ILE A 57 21.03 -0.15 7.56
N ARG A 58 19.87 -0.57 7.03
CA ARG A 58 19.57 -0.51 5.59
C ARG A 58 18.86 0.79 5.18
N LYS A 59 18.39 1.54 6.17
CA LYS A 59 17.58 2.76 6.03
C LYS A 59 16.29 2.53 5.25
N THR A 60 15.75 1.32 5.34
CA THR A 60 14.61 0.86 4.54
C THR A 60 13.32 0.82 5.34
N LEU A 61 12.21 1.11 4.68
CA LEU A 61 10.84 0.98 5.16
C LEU A 61 9.96 0.37 4.06
N TYR A 62 8.85 -0.27 4.44
CA TYR A 62 7.87 -0.73 3.45
C TYR A 62 7.22 0.44 2.71
N ALA A 63 7.12 0.34 1.38
CA ALA A 63 6.57 1.38 0.51
C ALA A 63 5.11 1.76 0.85
N GLY A 64 4.33 0.79 1.35
CA GLY A 64 2.95 1.05 1.80
C GLY A 64 2.85 2.00 3.01
N LEU A 65 3.95 2.28 3.70
CA LEU A 65 4.00 3.20 4.84
C LEU A 65 4.43 4.61 4.43
N TYR A 66 4.60 4.88 3.13
CA TYR A 66 5.05 6.16 2.62
C TYR A 66 4.21 7.34 3.13
N GLN A 67 2.88 7.21 3.18
CA GLN A 67 2.01 8.28 3.68
C GLN A 67 2.33 8.66 5.14
N TYR A 68 2.63 7.68 5.98
CA TYR A 68 3.06 7.91 7.36
C TYR A 68 4.42 8.58 7.46
N VAL A 69 5.30 8.41 6.47
CA VAL A 69 6.57 9.15 6.39
C VAL A 69 6.31 10.63 6.12
N LEU A 70 5.34 10.96 5.26
CA LEU A 70 4.95 12.35 5.00
C LEU A 70 4.37 13.00 6.27
N GLU A 71 3.50 12.29 6.98
CA GLU A 71 2.94 12.75 8.26
C GLU A 71 4.03 12.95 9.32
N PHE A 72 4.96 11.99 9.42
CA PHE A 72 6.12 12.10 10.31
C PHE A 72 6.96 13.33 9.98
N ALA A 73 7.27 13.56 8.70
CA ALA A 73 8.08 14.69 8.28
C ALA A 73 7.39 16.03 8.57
N GLN A 74 6.09 16.12 8.28
CA GLN A 74 5.28 17.31 8.56
C GLN A 74 5.20 17.59 10.07
N ARG A 75 4.95 16.57 10.90
CA ARG A 75 4.81 16.71 12.36
C ARG A 75 6.11 17.18 13.01
N ASN A 76 7.26 16.73 12.51
CA ASN A 76 8.57 17.03 13.07
C ASN A 76 9.31 18.14 12.31
N ASN A 77 8.65 18.83 11.37
CA ASN A 77 9.21 19.92 10.57
C ASN A 77 10.48 19.53 9.79
N TYR A 78 10.50 18.32 9.22
CA TYR A 78 11.53 17.89 8.28
C TYR A 78 11.21 18.37 6.86
N GLU A 79 12.21 18.90 6.17
CA GLU A 79 12.14 19.22 4.75
C GLU A 79 12.34 17.95 3.92
N LEU A 80 11.32 17.58 3.15
CA LEU A 80 11.34 16.36 2.33
C LEU A 80 12.07 16.59 1.00
N THR A 81 13.05 15.75 0.73
CA THR A 81 13.74 15.68 -0.56
C THR A 81 13.44 14.33 -1.21
N PHE A 82 13.04 14.36 -2.48
CA PHE A 82 12.83 13.14 -3.25
C PHE A 82 14.00 12.98 -4.21
N ASN A 83 14.64 11.82 -4.16
CA ASN A 83 15.65 11.40 -5.13
C ASN A 83 15.00 10.38 -6.08
N PRO A 84 14.29 10.82 -7.13
CA PRO A 84 13.79 9.91 -8.13
C PRO A 84 14.97 9.29 -8.89
N THR A 85 14.79 8.05 -9.35
CA THR A 85 15.67 7.41 -10.32
C THR A 85 14.89 7.19 -11.61
N ASP A 86 15.59 7.04 -12.74
CA ASP A 86 14.92 6.76 -14.02
C ASP A 86 14.09 5.46 -13.97
N GLU A 87 14.51 4.49 -13.15
CA GLU A 87 13.82 3.21 -12.94
C GLU A 87 12.66 3.32 -11.95
N TYR A 88 12.76 4.22 -10.96
CA TYR A 88 11.75 4.41 -9.92
C TYR A 88 11.44 5.90 -9.75
N PRO A 89 10.36 6.39 -10.39
CA PRO A 89 9.85 7.74 -10.18
C PRO A 89 9.32 7.90 -8.74
N LYS A 90 8.68 9.05 -8.47
CA LYS A 90 8.24 9.41 -7.11
C LYS A 90 7.43 8.26 -6.46
N PRO A 91 7.52 8.06 -5.13
CA PRO A 91 6.92 6.90 -4.45
C PRO A 91 5.40 6.73 -4.60
N LEU A 92 4.69 7.73 -5.14
CA LEU A 92 3.28 7.70 -5.48
C LEU A 92 3.09 8.11 -6.94
N ASP A 93 3.22 7.17 -7.86
CA ASP A 93 2.66 7.35 -9.19
C ASP A 93 1.15 7.16 -9.08
N LEU A 94 0.43 8.27 -8.90
CA LEU A 94 -1.03 8.25 -8.93
C LEU A 94 -1.49 8.30 -10.38
N HIS A 95 -2.40 7.40 -10.75
CA HIS A 95 -3.14 7.54 -11.99
C HIS A 95 -4.36 8.43 -11.78
N ASN A 96 -4.87 8.99 -12.88
CA ASN A 96 -6.05 9.84 -12.88
C ASN A 96 -7.09 9.30 -13.87
N TYR A 97 -7.43 8.02 -13.74
CA TYR A 97 -8.53 7.42 -14.51
C TYR A 97 -9.85 8.03 -14.06
N SER A 98 -10.62 8.54 -15.03
CA SER A 98 -11.93 9.13 -14.79
C SER A 98 -12.98 8.04 -14.52
N THR A 99 -14.08 8.43 -13.87
CA THR A 99 -15.17 7.50 -13.57
C THR A 99 -15.77 6.95 -14.85
N GLU A 100 -15.85 7.74 -15.90
CA GLU A 100 -16.37 7.34 -17.22
C GLU A 100 -15.48 6.29 -17.88
N GLN A 101 -14.14 6.46 -17.81
CA GLN A 101 -13.19 5.48 -18.34
C GLN A 101 -13.34 4.13 -17.64
N VAL A 102 -13.37 4.13 -16.31
CA VAL A 102 -13.49 2.91 -15.51
C VAL A 102 -14.86 2.26 -15.71
N THR A 103 -15.94 3.05 -15.73
CA THR A 103 -17.31 2.57 -15.96
C THR A 103 -17.43 1.93 -17.33
N LYS A 104 -16.94 2.60 -18.38
CA LYS A 104 -16.93 2.06 -19.74
C LYS A 104 -16.19 0.73 -19.80
N PHE A 105 -14.98 0.67 -19.25
CA PHE A 105 -14.22 -0.57 -19.17
C PHE A 105 -15.02 -1.71 -18.50
N ILE A 106 -15.66 -1.44 -17.35
CA ILE A 106 -16.44 -2.46 -16.62
C ILE A 106 -17.62 -2.95 -17.47
N TYR A 107 -18.32 -2.05 -18.19
CA TYR A 107 -19.42 -2.44 -19.08
C TYR A 107 -18.93 -3.23 -20.30
N ASP A 108 -17.76 -2.88 -20.86
CA ASP A 108 -17.16 -3.59 -21.99
C ASP A 108 -16.77 -5.05 -21.65
N LEU A 109 -16.68 -5.40 -20.37
CA LEU A 109 -16.44 -6.79 -19.92
C LEU A 109 -17.65 -7.72 -20.09
N ASP A 110 -18.86 -7.18 -20.36
CA ASP A 110 -20.10 -7.94 -20.62
C ASP A 110 -20.33 -9.10 -19.63
N LEU A 111 -20.48 -8.75 -18.34
CA LEU A 111 -20.45 -9.70 -17.23
C LEU A 111 -21.81 -10.37 -16.99
N TYR A 112 -21.82 -11.70 -16.85
CA TYR A 112 -23.03 -12.49 -16.54
C TYR A 112 -22.86 -13.35 -15.29
N GLY A 113 -23.95 -13.48 -14.53
CA GLY A 113 -24.08 -14.38 -13.40
C GLY A 113 -25.31 -15.26 -13.59
N ARG A 114 -25.13 -16.60 -13.61
CA ARG A 114 -26.22 -17.56 -13.82
C ARG A 114 -27.05 -17.28 -15.10
N GLY A 115 -26.38 -16.80 -16.15
CA GLY A 115 -27.01 -16.47 -17.43
C GLY A 115 -27.76 -15.13 -17.47
N GLN A 116 -27.65 -14.29 -16.43
CA GLN A 116 -28.23 -12.95 -16.40
C GLN A 116 -27.13 -11.88 -16.34
N PRO A 117 -27.29 -10.73 -17.01
CA PRO A 117 -26.34 -9.62 -16.92
C PRO A 117 -26.13 -9.18 -15.47
N ILE A 118 -24.89 -8.83 -15.12
CA ILE A 118 -24.54 -8.25 -13.82
C ILE A 118 -24.39 -6.75 -14.00
N GLU A 119 -25.32 -6.00 -13.40
CA GLU A 119 -25.18 -4.55 -13.31
C GLU A 119 -24.18 -4.15 -12.19
N PRO A 120 -23.12 -3.38 -12.51
CA PRO A 120 -22.20 -2.88 -11.51
C PRO A 120 -22.89 -1.86 -10.59
N ARG A 121 -22.60 -1.91 -9.29
CA ARG A 121 -23.04 -0.88 -8.34
C ARG A 121 -22.03 0.25 -8.27
N ASP A 122 -22.49 1.47 -8.00
CA ASP A 122 -21.64 2.67 -7.93
C ASP A 122 -20.42 2.50 -7.01
N TYR A 123 -20.61 1.87 -5.84
CA TYR A 123 -19.52 1.64 -4.89
C TYR A 123 -18.50 0.61 -5.39
N GLN A 124 -18.87 -0.28 -6.31
CA GLN A 124 -17.94 -1.25 -6.91
C GLN A 124 -17.09 -0.53 -7.97
N ILE A 125 -17.71 0.33 -8.77
CA ILE A 125 -17.01 1.17 -9.76
C ILE A 125 -16.02 2.09 -9.05
N SER A 126 -16.45 2.81 -8.00
CA SER A 126 -15.58 3.71 -7.25
C SER A 126 -14.44 2.97 -6.54
N ALA A 127 -14.69 1.76 -6.04
CA ALA A 127 -13.66 0.92 -5.44
C ALA A 127 -12.61 0.45 -6.47
N VAL A 128 -13.03 0.05 -7.67
CA VAL A 128 -12.12 -0.32 -8.77
C VAL A 128 -11.31 0.91 -9.21
N GLN A 129 -11.96 2.06 -9.43
CA GLN A 129 -11.29 3.30 -9.79
C GLN A 129 -10.26 3.71 -8.73
N THR A 130 -10.62 3.65 -7.45
CA THR A 130 -9.70 3.98 -6.35
C THR A 130 -8.47 3.07 -6.37
N ALA A 131 -8.65 1.76 -6.57
CA ALA A 131 -7.53 0.83 -6.64
C ALA A 131 -6.62 1.07 -7.86
N LEU A 132 -7.20 1.36 -9.03
CA LEU A 132 -6.45 1.70 -10.24
C LEU A 132 -5.67 3.01 -10.10
N ASN A 133 -6.25 4.03 -9.45
CA ASN A 133 -5.61 5.34 -9.28
C ASN A 133 -4.51 5.34 -8.22
N LEU A 134 -4.67 4.57 -7.14
CA LEU A 134 -3.71 4.55 -6.03
C LEU A 134 -2.57 3.54 -6.22
N ASN A 135 -2.69 2.59 -7.16
CA ASN A 135 -1.79 1.43 -7.39
C ASN A 135 -1.67 0.44 -6.21
N ARG A 136 -1.74 0.92 -4.97
CA ARG A 136 -1.72 0.16 -3.73
C ARG A 136 -2.71 0.78 -2.76
N THR A 137 -3.72 0.02 -2.37
CA THR A 137 -4.72 0.48 -1.40
C THR A 137 -5.33 -0.67 -0.61
N VAL A 138 -5.93 -0.35 0.53
CA VAL A 138 -6.76 -1.27 1.32
C VAL A 138 -8.20 -0.82 1.18
N LEU A 139 -9.01 -1.62 0.51
CA LEU A 139 -10.44 -1.35 0.33
C LEU A 139 -11.23 -2.01 1.47
N LEU A 140 -11.73 -1.20 2.40
CA LEU A 140 -12.64 -1.68 3.44
C LEU A 140 -14.03 -1.91 2.84
N SER A 141 -14.49 -3.16 2.82
CA SER A 141 -15.74 -3.52 2.15
C SER A 141 -16.46 -4.69 2.85
N PRO A 142 -17.77 -4.59 3.15
CA PRO A 142 -18.50 -5.63 3.89
C PRO A 142 -18.61 -6.93 3.09
N THR A 143 -18.84 -8.09 3.74
CA THR A 143 -18.85 -9.40 3.07
C THR A 143 -19.77 -9.45 1.85
N ALA A 144 -20.97 -8.89 1.98
CA ALA A 144 -22.02 -8.89 0.94
C ALA A 144 -21.83 -7.87 -0.20
N SER A 145 -20.74 -7.10 -0.23
CA SER A 145 -20.51 -6.06 -1.25
C SER A 145 -20.09 -6.58 -2.63
N GLY A 146 -19.96 -7.89 -2.81
CA GLY A 146 -19.49 -8.46 -4.08
C GLY A 146 -18.01 -8.15 -4.37
N LYS A 147 -17.11 -8.38 -3.40
CA LYS A 147 -15.66 -8.21 -3.58
C LYS A 147 -15.09 -9.01 -4.75
N SER A 148 -15.62 -10.20 -5.02
CA SER A 148 -15.18 -11.01 -6.16
C SER A 148 -15.37 -10.29 -7.49
N PHE A 149 -16.44 -9.50 -7.63
CA PHE A 149 -16.67 -8.66 -8.81
C PHE A 149 -15.55 -7.61 -8.95
N MET A 150 -15.26 -6.87 -7.88
CA MET A 150 -14.23 -5.83 -7.87
C MET A 150 -12.84 -6.42 -8.18
N ILE A 151 -12.50 -7.57 -7.57
CA ILE A 151 -11.24 -8.29 -7.83
C ILE A 151 -11.18 -8.71 -9.31
N TYR A 152 -12.26 -9.26 -9.85
CA TYR A 152 -12.31 -9.68 -11.25
C TYR A 152 -12.06 -8.51 -12.20
N CYS A 153 -12.73 -7.37 -12.02
CA CYS A 153 -12.52 -6.19 -12.87
C CYS A 153 -11.07 -5.69 -12.82
N LEU A 154 -10.47 -5.62 -11.63
CA LEU A 154 -9.06 -5.24 -11.46
C LEU A 154 -8.10 -6.22 -12.15
N MET A 155 -8.38 -7.52 -12.06
CA MET A 155 -7.59 -8.51 -12.77
C MET A 155 -7.69 -8.36 -14.28
N ARG A 156 -8.90 -8.18 -14.81
CA ARG A 156 -9.13 -7.98 -16.26
C ARG A 156 -8.34 -6.78 -16.77
N TRP A 157 -8.37 -5.67 -16.02
CA TRP A 157 -7.60 -4.47 -16.35
C TRP A 157 -6.10 -4.77 -16.47
N HIS A 158 -5.54 -5.46 -15.48
CA HIS A 158 -4.11 -5.79 -15.50
C HIS A 158 -3.74 -6.83 -16.57
N LEU A 159 -4.62 -7.79 -16.86
CA LEU A 159 -4.39 -8.80 -17.90
C LEU A 159 -4.43 -8.21 -19.32
N GLU A 160 -5.28 -7.21 -19.58
CA GLU A 160 -5.29 -6.48 -20.87
C GLU A 160 -3.99 -5.72 -21.14
N GLU A 161 -3.29 -5.34 -20.07
CA GLU A 161 -1.98 -4.71 -20.08
C GLU A 161 -0.82 -5.73 -20.03
N ASP A 162 -1.10 -7.01 -20.29
CA ASP A 162 -0.14 -8.14 -20.24
C ASP A 162 0.58 -8.30 -18.88
N ARG A 163 -0.07 -7.89 -17.78
CA ARG A 163 0.50 -8.01 -16.44
C ARG A 163 0.02 -9.29 -15.75
N LYS A 164 0.95 -10.00 -15.11
CA LYS A 164 0.65 -11.18 -14.29
C LYS A 164 -0.06 -10.76 -12.99
N THR A 165 -1.10 -11.51 -12.62
CA THR A 165 -1.90 -11.24 -11.42
C THR A 165 -1.83 -12.42 -10.44
N ILE A 166 -1.80 -12.13 -9.13
CA ILE A 166 -1.85 -13.12 -8.06
C ILE A 166 -3.00 -12.75 -7.13
N ILE A 167 -3.86 -13.73 -6.83
CA ILE A 167 -4.92 -13.60 -5.82
C ILE A 167 -4.58 -14.54 -4.67
N VAL A 168 -4.64 -14.02 -3.44
CA VAL A 168 -4.52 -14.81 -2.23
C VAL A 168 -5.86 -14.77 -1.50
N VAL A 169 -6.43 -15.95 -1.22
CA VAL A 169 -7.73 -16.10 -0.53
C VAL A 169 -7.56 -16.98 0.71
N PRO A 170 -8.33 -16.75 1.79
CA PRO A 170 -8.42 -17.67 2.91
C PRO A 170 -9.17 -18.96 2.50
N THR A 171 -8.83 -20.09 3.12
CA THR A 171 -9.57 -21.36 3.04
C THR A 171 -10.51 -21.53 4.21
#